data_AF-A0A2K5CU86-F1
#
_entry.id   AF-A0A2K5CU86-F1
#
_cell.length_a   1.000
_cell.length_b   1.000
_cell.length_c   1.000
_cell.angle_alpha   90.00
_cell.angle_beta   90.00
_cell.angle_gamma   90.00
#
_symmetry.space_group_name_H-M   'P 1'
#
loop_
_entity.id
_entity.type
_entity.pdbx_description
1 polymer ?
#
loop_
_entity_poly.entity_id
_entity_poly.type
_entity_poly.pdbx_seq_one_letter_code
_entity_poly.pdbx_strand_id
1 'polypeptide(L)'
;MDVVPLNLCMIAAYYYINYTTIELFSMSLNAKTKVRGLIEIISNVAEYENIPIRHHEDNLLRQLLNNPKFNDPHIKTNLLLQAHLSSMQLSAELRSDMEEILSKAIWFIQSCVDVLSSNGWLGPALAGMELAQMVTQQLTHFTSKHIKCCTDKGVESVFDIMEMEDEERNTLLQLTDSQITNVACFCNCYPNIEVSYEVVDKDKEEVTGHIIKREEGWWVVIGDAKSNSLIFIKRLTLQQKDTLDFVVPATGAYSYTLYFMSDTYMGCDQEYKFSMDVKEAEKDSDSD
;
A
#
# COMPACT_ATOMS: atom_id res chain seq x y z
N MET A 1 3.67 22.18 33.31
CA MET A 1 4.10 22.32 31.91
C MET A 1 3.23 21.33 31.16
N ASP A 2 2.24 21.82 30.44
CA ASP A 2 1.26 20.95 29.79
C ASP A 2 1.89 20.38 28.52
N VAL A 3 1.88 19.05 28.42
CA VAL A 3 2.42 18.33 27.25
C VAL A 3 1.27 17.95 26.34
N VAL A 4 1.44 18.21 25.04
CA VAL A 4 0.47 17.84 24.00
C VAL A 4 1.13 16.92 22.99
N PRO A 5 0.43 15.87 22.50
CA PRO A 5 1.02 14.93 21.56
C PRO A 5 1.20 15.59 20.18
N LEU A 6 2.38 15.41 19.60
CA LEU A 6 2.64 15.77 18.20
C LEU A 6 2.18 14.64 17.26
N ASN A 7 1.96 14.97 15.98
CA ASN A 7 1.49 14.01 14.99
C ASN A 7 2.34 12.73 14.91
N LEU A 8 3.67 12.87 14.88
CA LEU A 8 4.59 11.72 14.89
C LEU A 8 4.40 10.82 16.13
N CYS A 9 4.15 11.40 17.31
CA CYS A 9 3.89 10.64 18.52
C CYS A 9 2.53 9.94 18.49
N MET A 10 1.52 10.56 17.86
CA MET A 10 0.22 9.94 17.65
C MET A 10 0.33 8.73 16.72
N ILE A 11 1.09 8.84 15.62
CA ILE A 11 1.37 7.72 14.70
C ILE A 11 2.10 6.59 15.44
N ALA A 12 3.15 6.92 16.21
CA ALA A 12 3.89 5.93 17.00
C ALA A 12 2.98 5.14 17.95
N ALA A 13 2.11 5.85 18.68
CA ALA A 13 1.18 5.26 19.63
C ALA A 13 0.09 4.42 18.95
N TYR A 14 -0.42 4.86 17.80
CA TYR A 14 -1.48 4.17 17.07
C TYR A 14 -1.03 2.80 16.53
N TYR A 15 0.17 2.72 15.95
CA TYR A 15 0.71 1.48 15.38
C TYR A 15 1.56 0.67 16.37
N TYR A 16 1.71 1.12 17.62
CA TYR A 16 2.56 0.50 18.63
C TYR A 16 4.02 0.34 18.17
N ILE A 17 4.54 1.41 17.55
CA ILE A 17 5.90 1.47 16.98
C ILE A 17 6.81 2.28 17.92
N ASN A 18 8.08 1.89 18.00
CA ASN A 18 9.08 2.60 18.80
C ASN A 18 9.27 4.04 18.26
N TYR A 19 9.35 5.01 19.17
CA TYR A 19 9.52 6.42 18.79
C TYR A 19 10.79 6.66 17.96
N THR A 20 11.86 5.88 18.19
CA THR A 20 13.10 5.95 17.41
C THR A 20 12.88 5.56 15.95
N THR A 21 11.96 4.63 15.69
CA THR A 21 11.58 4.22 14.34
C THR A 21 10.82 5.33 13.62
N ILE A 22 9.89 6.00 14.31
CA ILE A 22 9.17 7.15 13.72
C ILE A 22 10.11 8.36 13.52
N GLU A 23 11.07 8.56 14.41
CA GLU A 23 12.13 9.57 14.21
C GLU A 23 12.97 9.27 12.96
N LEU A 24 13.39 8.01 12.79
CA LEU A 24 14.07 7.55 11.58
C LEU A 24 13.24 7.85 10.32
N PHE A 25 11.93 7.55 10.35
CA PHE A 25 11.03 7.83 9.24
C PHE A 25 10.95 9.33 8.93
N SER A 26 10.78 10.16 9.95
CA SER A 26 10.72 11.62 9.77
C SER A 26 12.02 12.20 9.20
N MET A 27 13.18 11.61 9.49
CA MET A 27 14.47 12.08 9.00
C MET A 27 14.85 11.53 7.62
N SER A 28 14.39 10.32 7.28
CA SER A 28 14.83 9.60 6.07
C SER A 28 13.85 9.72 4.91
N LEU A 29 12.55 9.83 5.19
CA LEU A 29 11.53 9.99 4.17
C LEU A 29 11.58 11.39 3.55
N ASN A 30 11.43 11.47 2.24
CA ASN A 30 11.39 12.73 1.50
C ASN A 30 10.44 12.63 0.31
N ALA A 31 10.14 13.79 -0.32
CA ALA A 31 9.22 13.89 -1.45
C ALA A 31 9.59 13.06 -2.69
N LYS A 32 10.83 12.53 -2.76
CA LYS A 32 11.35 11.73 -3.87
C LYS A 32 11.58 10.27 -3.50
N THR A 33 11.25 9.86 -2.28
CA THR A 33 11.41 8.47 -1.85
C THR A 33 10.54 7.56 -2.71
N LYS A 34 11.14 6.46 -3.18
CA LYS A 34 10.49 5.42 -4.00
C LYS A 34 10.50 4.09 -3.24
N VAL A 35 9.82 3.06 -3.78
CA VAL A 35 9.75 1.71 -3.21
C VAL A 35 11.10 1.17 -2.72
N ARG A 36 12.18 1.30 -3.51
CA ARG A 36 13.53 0.89 -3.08
C ARG A 36 14.00 1.59 -1.80
N GLY A 37 13.78 2.90 -1.71
CA GLY A 37 14.14 3.68 -0.52
C GLY A 37 13.23 3.33 0.67
N LEU A 38 11.94 3.05 0.42
CA LEU A 38 11.01 2.61 1.46
C LEU A 38 11.46 1.27 2.07
N ILE A 39 11.82 0.28 1.25
CA ILE A 39 12.35 -1.01 1.73
C ILE A 39 13.61 -0.79 2.57
N GLU A 40 14.52 0.08 2.12
CA GLU A 40 15.74 0.39 2.87
C GLU A 40 15.45 1.05 4.22
N ILE A 41 14.53 2.01 4.27
CA ILE A 41 14.14 2.70 5.51
C ILE A 41 13.43 1.73 6.47
N ILE A 42 12.48 0.93 5.98
CA ILE A 42 11.74 -0.06 6.79
C ILE A 42 12.65 -1.17 7.30
N SER A 43 13.73 -1.50 6.59
CA SER A 43 14.67 -2.51 7.06
C SER A 43 15.54 -2.02 8.24
N ASN A 44 15.71 -0.70 8.37
CA ASN A 44 16.52 -0.06 9.40
C ASN A 44 15.75 0.30 10.69
N VAL A 45 14.50 -0.16 10.83
CA VAL A 45 13.69 0.10 12.03
C VAL A 45 14.24 -0.61 13.26
N ALA A 46 14.06 -0.02 14.44
CA ALA A 46 14.60 -0.54 15.69
C ALA A 46 14.04 -1.92 16.04
N GLU A 47 12.83 -2.24 15.61
CA GLU A 47 12.16 -3.51 15.88
C GLU A 47 12.84 -4.71 15.20
N TYR A 48 13.66 -4.48 14.16
CA TYR A 48 14.42 -5.51 13.46
C TYR A 48 15.86 -5.66 13.96
N GLU A 49 16.26 -4.92 14.99
CA GLU A 49 17.59 -5.05 15.60
C GLU A 49 17.83 -6.46 16.19
N ASN A 50 16.75 -7.13 16.62
CA ASN A 50 16.82 -8.45 17.26
C ASN A 50 16.76 -9.63 16.29
N ILE A 51 16.75 -9.40 14.97
CA ILE A 51 16.73 -10.50 14.00
C ILE A 51 18.05 -11.30 14.13
N PRO A 52 17.98 -12.64 14.33
CA PRO A 52 19.16 -13.43 14.62
C PRO A 52 20.10 -13.49 13.41
N ILE A 53 21.41 -13.32 13.62
CA ILE A 53 22.43 -13.52 12.59
C ILE A 53 23.12 -14.86 12.84
N ARG A 54 23.04 -15.79 11.89
CA ARG A 54 23.67 -17.12 12.01
C ARG A 54 24.91 -17.20 11.11
N HIS A 55 25.99 -17.78 11.64
CA HIS A 55 27.31 -17.87 10.95
C HIS A 55 27.31 -18.59 9.58
N HIS A 56 26.26 -19.35 9.25
CA HIS A 56 26.20 -20.17 8.03
C HIS A 56 25.32 -19.53 6.94
N GLU A 57 24.73 -18.37 7.20
CA GLU A 57 23.80 -17.68 6.29
C GLU A 57 24.53 -16.79 5.28
N ASP A 58 25.79 -16.43 5.55
CA ASP A 58 26.60 -15.52 4.74
C ASP A 58 26.69 -15.96 3.28
N ASN A 59 26.79 -17.27 3.01
CA ASN A 59 26.95 -17.77 1.65
C ASN A 59 25.67 -17.69 0.82
N LEU A 60 24.50 -17.88 1.44
CA LEU A 60 23.19 -17.75 0.78
C LEU A 60 22.84 -16.27 0.56
N LEU A 61 23.08 -15.42 1.56
CA LEU A 61 22.84 -13.99 1.47
C LEU A 61 23.77 -13.30 0.45
N ARG A 62 25.00 -13.80 0.27
CA ARG A 62 25.92 -13.38 -0.79
C ARG A 62 25.41 -13.60 -2.20
N GLN A 63 24.58 -14.63 -2.43
CA GLN A 63 24.01 -14.90 -3.74
C GLN A 63 22.90 -13.90 -4.10
N LEU A 64 22.26 -13.29 -3.09
CA LEU A 64 21.15 -12.36 -3.26
C LEU A 64 21.63 -10.95 -3.63
N LEU A 65 22.69 -10.45 -2.99
CA LEU A 65 23.29 -9.15 -3.28
C LEU A 65 24.78 -9.18 -2.93
N ASN A 66 25.62 -8.60 -3.81
CA ASN A 66 27.06 -8.40 -3.61
C ASN A 66 27.35 -7.34 -2.52
N ASN A 67 26.80 -7.48 -1.33
CA ASN A 67 26.95 -6.51 -0.24
C ASN A 67 27.92 -7.05 0.83
N PRO A 68 29.05 -6.40 1.15
CA PRO A 68 30.10 -7.00 1.97
C PRO A 68 29.82 -7.08 3.48
N LYS A 69 28.70 -6.55 3.99
CA LYS A 69 28.38 -6.51 5.43
C LYS A 69 27.14 -7.37 5.74
N PHE A 70 27.34 -8.61 6.17
CA PHE A 70 26.26 -9.55 6.52
C PHE A 70 26.01 -9.66 8.04
N ASN A 71 26.85 -9.01 8.85
CA ASN A 71 26.74 -9.01 10.31
C ASN A 71 25.76 -7.98 10.87
N ASP A 72 24.89 -7.41 10.02
CA ASP A 72 23.94 -6.36 10.39
C ASP A 72 22.50 -6.90 10.24
N PRO A 73 21.69 -6.93 11.31
CA PRO A 73 20.31 -7.41 11.28
C PRO A 73 19.44 -6.64 10.26
N HIS A 74 19.72 -5.35 10.06
CA HIS A 74 18.97 -4.51 9.13
C HIS A 74 19.29 -4.88 7.67
N ILE A 75 20.54 -5.20 7.37
CA ILE A 75 20.93 -5.69 6.04
C ILE A 75 20.28 -7.04 5.77
N LYS A 76 20.32 -7.96 6.75
CA LYS A 76 19.62 -9.25 6.64
C LYS A 76 18.12 -9.05 6.38
N THR A 77 17.47 -8.16 7.12
CA THR A 77 16.04 -7.85 6.94
C THR A 77 15.75 -7.31 5.54
N ASN A 78 16.58 -6.40 5.05
CA ASN A 78 16.46 -5.85 3.69
C ASN A 78 16.54 -6.94 2.62
N LEU A 79 17.52 -7.85 2.74
CA LEU A 79 17.69 -8.97 1.82
C LEU A 79 16.49 -9.92 1.86
N LEU A 80 15.97 -10.22 3.05
CA LEU A 80 14.80 -11.10 3.21
C LEU A 80 13.53 -10.48 2.63
N LEU A 81 13.30 -9.17 2.83
CA LEU A 81 12.18 -8.46 2.19
C LEU A 81 12.30 -8.49 0.66
N GLN A 82 13.49 -8.23 0.10
CA GLN A 82 13.69 -8.32 -1.35
C GLN A 82 13.52 -9.76 -1.88
N ALA A 83 13.98 -10.77 -1.12
CA ALA A 83 13.81 -12.17 -1.48
C ALA A 83 12.33 -12.59 -1.47
N HIS A 84 11.56 -12.10 -0.50
CA HIS A 84 10.10 -12.27 -0.43
C HIS A 84 9.41 -11.71 -1.68
N LEU A 85 9.71 -10.44 -2.00
CA LEU A 85 9.16 -9.75 -3.17
C LEU A 85 9.57 -10.43 -4.50
N SER A 86 10.74 -11.06 -4.52
CA SER A 86 11.24 -11.80 -5.69
C SER A 86 10.80 -13.27 -5.71
N SER A 87 9.96 -13.71 -4.76
CA SER A 87 9.49 -15.10 -4.62
C SER A 87 10.63 -16.13 -4.63
N MET A 88 11.76 -15.81 -3.99
CA MET A 88 12.94 -16.68 -3.98
C MET A 88 12.78 -17.82 -2.98
N GLN A 89 13.29 -19.00 -3.33
CA GLN A 89 13.27 -20.15 -2.43
C GLN A 89 14.37 -20.00 -1.38
N LEU A 90 13.95 -19.85 -0.12
CA LEU A 90 14.84 -19.75 1.05
C LEU A 90 14.89 -21.06 1.85
N SER A 91 15.93 -21.24 2.66
CA SER A 91 16.01 -22.32 3.65
C SER A 91 14.91 -22.18 4.70
N ALA A 92 14.59 -23.26 5.42
CA ALA A 92 13.53 -23.22 6.45
C ALA A 92 13.82 -22.18 7.54
N GLU A 93 15.08 -22.02 7.93
CA GLU A 93 15.51 -21.04 8.94
C GLU A 93 15.30 -19.60 8.46
N LEU A 94 15.76 -19.26 7.25
CA LEU A 94 15.59 -17.92 6.67
C LEU A 94 14.12 -17.61 6.38
N ARG A 95 13.31 -18.62 6.04
CA ARG A 95 11.86 -18.47 5.89
C ARG A 95 11.19 -18.11 7.21
N SER A 96 11.59 -18.77 8.31
CA SER A 96 11.07 -18.45 9.64
C SER A 96 11.38 -17.00 10.04
N ASP A 97 12.61 -16.54 9.78
CA ASP A 97 12.98 -15.14 10.06
C ASP A 97 12.19 -14.16 9.17
N MET A 98 11.99 -14.51 7.90
CA MET A 98 11.21 -13.72 6.95
C MET A 98 9.75 -13.61 7.40
N GLU A 99 9.12 -14.68 7.88
CA GLU A 99 7.76 -14.66 8.43
C GLU A 99 7.66 -13.75 9.66
N GLU A 100 8.66 -13.76 10.55
CA GLU A 100 8.71 -12.84 11.67
C GLU A 100 8.79 -11.38 11.22
N ILE A 101 9.63 -11.07 10.22
CA ILE A 101 9.72 -9.72 9.63
C ILE A 101 8.38 -9.32 9.01
N LEU A 102 7.79 -10.17 8.17
CA LEU A 102 6.54 -9.88 7.47
C LEU A 102 5.37 -9.65 8.43
N SER A 103 5.34 -10.35 9.58
CA SER A 103 4.30 -10.18 10.60
C SER A 103 4.19 -8.75 11.14
N LYS A 104 5.27 -7.97 11.08
CA LYS A 104 5.33 -6.56 11.54
C LYS A 104 5.45 -5.56 10.40
N ALA A 105 5.93 -5.99 9.23
CA ALA A 105 6.20 -5.14 8.08
C ALA A 105 5.01 -4.27 7.66
N ILE A 106 3.80 -4.82 7.73
CA ILE A 106 2.58 -4.10 7.33
C ILE A 106 2.33 -2.83 8.16
N TRP A 107 2.58 -2.87 9.47
CA TRP A 107 2.41 -1.71 10.35
C TRP A 107 3.48 -0.65 10.09
N PHE A 108 4.72 -1.06 9.80
CA PHE A 108 5.76 -0.10 9.39
C PHE A 108 5.42 0.57 8.07
N ILE A 109 4.93 -0.17 7.08
CA ILE A 109 4.52 0.40 5.79
C ILE A 109 3.36 1.38 5.97
N GLN A 110 2.33 1.02 6.74
CA GLN A 110 1.17 1.88 7.02
C GLN A 110 1.58 3.15 7.77
N SER A 111 2.44 3.04 8.79
CA SER A 111 2.95 4.22 9.50
C SER A 111 3.83 5.12 8.61
N CYS A 112 4.61 4.55 7.67
CA CYS A 112 5.31 5.32 6.64
C CYS A 112 4.33 6.13 5.79
N VAL A 113 3.24 5.51 5.32
CA VAL A 113 2.19 6.20 4.54
C VAL A 113 1.58 7.37 5.33
N ASP A 114 1.35 7.20 6.64
CA ASP A 114 0.81 8.26 7.50
C ASP A 114 1.81 9.41 7.69
N VAL A 115 3.12 9.11 7.84
CA VAL A 115 4.17 10.14 7.89
C VAL A 115 4.29 10.88 6.55
N LEU A 116 4.25 10.17 5.43
CA LEU A 116 4.36 10.76 4.08
C LEU A 116 3.17 11.65 3.74
N SER A 117 1.96 11.20 4.07
CA SER A 117 0.73 11.96 3.85
C SER A 117 0.64 13.18 4.76
N SER A 118 1.13 13.09 6.00
CA SER A 118 1.26 14.24 6.91
C SER A 118 2.19 15.33 6.37
N ASN A 119 3.16 14.96 5.53
CA ASN A 119 4.06 15.90 4.84
C ASN A 119 3.53 16.34 3.46
N GLY A 120 2.38 15.82 3.01
CA GLY A 120 1.76 16.18 1.73
C GLY A 120 2.49 15.60 0.51
N TRP A 121 3.25 14.51 0.63
CA TRP A 121 4.00 13.94 -0.50
C TRP A 121 3.23 12.80 -1.17
N LEU A 122 2.65 13.07 -2.34
CA LEU A 122 1.78 12.12 -3.05
C LEU A 122 2.52 10.87 -3.55
N GLY A 123 3.56 11.06 -4.36
CA GLY A 123 4.27 9.96 -5.02
C GLY A 123 4.86 8.95 -4.04
N PRO A 124 5.59 9.37 -2.99
CA PRO A 124 6.05 8.46 -1.95
C PRO A 124 4.91 7.75 -1.21
N ALA A 125 3.80 8.44 -0.91
CA ALA A 125 2.67 7.84 -0.22
C ALA A 125 2.03 6.73 -1.06
N LEU A 126 1.79 6.96 -2.36
CA LEU A 126 1.30 5.94 -3.29
C LEU A 126 2.28 4.77 -3.40
N ALA A 127 3.59 5.04 -3.49
CA ALA A 127 4.61 3.98 -3.48
C ALA A 127 4.63 3.17 -2.17
N GLY A 128 4.25 3.77 -1.04
CA GLY A 128 4.06 3.07 0.24
C GLY A 128 2.84 2.15 0.22
N MET A 129 1.74 2.60 -0.39
CA MET A 129 0.53 1.78 -0.57
C MET A 129 0.79 0.59 -1.49
N GLU A 130 1.46 0.81 -2.63
CA GLU A 130 1.90 -0.26 -3.53
C GLU A 130 2.82 -1.25 -2.79
N LEU A 131 3.76 -0.77 -1.97
CA LEU A 131 4.62 -1.65 -1.18
C LEU A 131 3.82 -2.51 -0.19
N ALA A 132 2.73 -1.99 0.40
CA ALA A 132 1.85 -2.77 1.29
C ALA A 132 1.22 -3.94 0.53
N GLN A 133 0.72 -3.68 -0.68
CA GLN A 133 0.15 -4.71 -1.55
C GLN A 133 1.22 -5.74 -1.96
N MET A 134 2.40 -5.28 -2.38
CA MET A 134 3.51 -6.14 -2.79
C MET A 134 3.98 -7.08 -1.66
N VAL A 135 4.00 -6.60 -0.42
CA VAL A 135 4.40 -7.40 0.75
C VAL A 135 3.32 -8.41 1.13
N THR A 136 2.05 -8.04 0.99
CA THR A 136 0.91 -8.89 1.33
C THR A 136 0.65 -9.97 0.26
N GLN A 137 0.88 -9.65 -1.01
CA GLN A 137 0.65 -10.58 -2.12
C GLN A 137 1.89 -11.42 -2.44
N GLN A 138 1.80 -12.71 -2.18
CA GLN A 138 2.53 -13.72 -2.97
C GLN A 138 1.53 -14.46 -3.85
N LEU A 139 1.67 -14.36 -5.17
CA LEU A 139 0.95 -15.24 -6.09
C LEU A 139 1.48 -16.66 -5.94
N THR A 140 0.85 -17.43 -5.05
CA THR A 140 1.13 -18.85 -4.89
C THR A 140 0.82 -19.57 -6.21
N HIS A 141 1.79 -20.29 -6.76
CA HIS A 141 1.68 -21.21 -7.91
C HIS A 141 1.85 -20.60 -9.33
N PHE A 142 1.97 -19.29 -9.50
CA PHE A 142 2.32 -18.72 -10.81
C PHE A 142 3.83 -18.71 -11.01
N THR A 143 4.31 -19.50 -11.97
CA THR A 143 5.72 -19.49 -12.39
C THR A 143 5.91 -18.51 -13.54
N SER A 144 7.16 -18.10 -13.80
CA SER A 144 7.49 -17.25 -14.96
C SER A 144 7.07 -17.88 -16.31
N LYS A 145 6.84 -19.20 -16.37
CA LYS A 145 6.27 -19.85 -17.56
C LYS A 145 4.79 -19.52 -17.74
N HIS A 146 4.00 -19.61 -16.65
CA HIS A 146 2.58 -19.27 -16.67
C HIS A 146 2.39 -17.79 -17.07
N ILE A 147 3.22 -16.89 -16.54
CA ILE A 147 3.17 -15.46 -16.90
C ILE A 147 3.40 -15.26 -18.40
N LYS A 148 4.42 -15.89 -18.99
CA LYS A 148 4.67 -15.81 -20.44
C LYS A 148 3.51 -16.33 -21.28
N CYS A 149 2.93 -17.47 -20.89
CA CYS A 149 1.78 -18.03 -21.57
C CYS A 149 0.56 -17.10 -21.50
N CYS A 150 0.33 -16.45 -20.36
CA CYS A 150 -0.75 -15.47 -20.19
C CYS A 150 -0.52 -14.25 -21.09
N THR A 151 0.69 -13.67 -21.08
CA THR A 151 1.02 -12.50 -21.90
C THR A 151 0.91 -12.80 -23.40
N ASP A 152 1.33 -13.99 -23.84
CA ASP A 152 1.23 -14.41 -25.25
C ASP A 152 -0.24 -14.54 -25.72
N LYS A 153 -1.17 -14.78 -24.79
CA LYS A 153 -2.62 -14.86 -25.04
C LYS A 153 -3.35 -13.53 -24.78
N GLY A 154 -2.64 -12.48 -24.38
CA GLY A 154 -3.22 -11.16 -24.07
C GLY A 154 -3.91 -11.07 -22.71
N VAL A 155 -3.57 -11.97 -21.78
CA VAL A 155 -4.06 -11.97 -20.39
C VAL A 155 -3.04 -11.23 -19.53
N GLU A 156 -3.39 -10.04 -19.07
CA GLU A 156 -2.50 -9.15 -18.29
C GLU A 156 -3.02 -8.89 -16.87
N SER A 157 -4.32 -9.12 -16.62
CA SER A 157 -4.98 -8.84 -15.34
C SER A 157 -5.63 -10.07 -14.71
N VAL A 158 -5.93 -9.99 -13.40
CA VAL A 158 -6.73 -11.02 -12.70
C VAL A 158 -8.15 -11.05 -13.25
N PHE A 159 -8.70 -9.91 -13.67
CA PHE A 159 -10.03 -9.82 -14.28
C PHE A 159 -10.10 -10.62 -15.59
N ASP A 160 -9.05 -10.57 -16.42
CA ASP A 160 -8.99 -11.36 -17.66
C ASP A 160 -9.09 -12.87 -17.35
N ILE A 161 -8.38 -13.33 -16.31
CA ILE A 161 -8.41 -14.74 -15.87
C ILE A 161 -9.81 -15.13 -15.34
N MET A 162 -10.52 -14.18 -14.71
CA MET A 162 -11.89 -14.40 -14.22
C MET A 162 -12.93 -14.47 -15.33
N GLU A 163 -12.71 -13.76 -16.43
CA GLU A 163 -13.59 -13.75 -17.61
C GLU A 163 -13.34 -14.95 -18.54
N MET A 164 -12.21 -15.65 -18.40
CA MET A 164 -11.89 -16.84 -19.18
C MET A 164 -12.79 -18.03 -18.84
N GLU A 165 -13.16 -18.79 -19.88
CA GLU A 165 -13.83 -20.08 -19.69
C GLU A 165 -12.91 -21.11 -19.01
N ASP A 166 -13.53 -22.03 -18.24
CA ASP A 166 -12.82 -23.02 -17.43
C ASP A 166 -11.87 -23.90 -18.27
N GLU A 167 -12.30 -24.33 -19.46
CA GLU A 167 -11.48 -25.16 -20.36
C GLU A 167 -10.25 -24.42 -20.86
N GLU A 168 -10.41 -23.14 -21.22
CA GLU A 168 -9.32 -22.29 -21.66
C GLU A 168 -8.34 -21.99 -20.53
N ARG A 169 -8.85 -21.70 -19.33
CA ARG A 169 -8.04 -21.43 -18.14
C ARG A 169 -7.21 -22.65 -17.74
N ASN A 170 -7.80 -23.84 -17.75
CA ASN A 170 -7.10 -25.07 -17.41
C ASN A 170 -6.00 -25.41 -18.42
N THR A 171 -6.28 -25.19 -19.71
CA THR A 171 -5.30 -25.40 -20.78
C THR A 171 -4.13 -24.40 -20.70
N LEU A 172 -4.43 -23.14 -20.35
CA LEU A 172 -3.45 -22.06 -20.24
C LEU A 172 -2.53 -22.24 -19.03
N LEU A 173 -3.12 -22.50 -17.86
CA LEU A 173 -2.40 -22.53 -16.59
C LEU A 173 -1.75 -23.88 -16.30
N GLN A 174 -2.28 -24.98 -16.83
CA GLN A 174 -1.76 -26.35 -16.64
C GLN A 174 -1.50 -26.70 -15.16
N LEU A 175 -2.36 -26.19 -14.29
CA LEU A 175 -2.29 -26.37 -12.85
C LEU A 175 -3.00 -27.66 -12.42
N THR A 176 -2.64 -28.18 -11.25
CA THR A 176 -3.36 -29.30 -10.62
C THR A 176 -4.73 -28.83 -10.10
N ASP A 177 -5.69 -29.74 -9.95
CA ASP A 177 -7.04 -29.41 -9.44
C ASP A 177 -7.01 -28.67 -8.10
N SER A 178 -6.08 -29.04 -7.21
CA SER A 178 -5.87 -28.34 -5.93
C SER A 178 -5.39 -26.90 -6.12
N GLN A 179 -4.51 -26.65 -7.09
CA GLN A 179 -4.01 -25.32 -7.38
C GLN A 179 -5.08 -24.47 -8.09
N ILE A 180 -5.86 -25.05 -8.99
CA ILE A 180 -6.98 -24.38 -9.64
C ILE A 180 -8.03 -23.96 -8.59
N THR A 181 -8.30 -24.82 -7.60
CA THR A 181 -9.19 -24.48 -6.48
C THR A 181 -8.67 -23.29 -5.68
N ASN A 182 -7.37 -23.24 -5.40
CA ASN A 182 -6.76 -22.09 -4.72
C ASN A 182 -6.85 -20.80 -5.55
N VAL A 183 -6.60 -20.89 -6.86
CA VAL A 183 -6.74 -19.76 -7.80
C VAL A 183 -8.20 -19.28 -7.85
N ALA A 184 -9.17 -20.19 -7.91
CA ALA A 184 -10.58 -19.84 -7.90
C ALA A 184 -10.99 -19.17 -6.58
N CYS A 185 -10.49 -19.66 -5.44
CA CYS A 185 -10.69 -19.02 -4.14
C CYS A 185 -10.12 -17.60 -4.12
N PHE A 186 -8.91 -17.42 -4.66
CA PHE A 186 -8.30 -16.10 -4.79
C PHE A 186 -9.13 -15.15 -5.66
N CYS A 187 -9.56 -15.59 -6.85
CA CYS A 187 -10.40 -14.81 -7.75
C CYS A 187 -11.75 -14.42 -7.12
N ASN A 188 -12.37 -15.31 -6.34
CA ASN A 188 -13.62 -15.03 -5.63
C ASN A 188 -13.45 -14.03 -4.48
N CYS A 189 -12.26 -13.97 -3.88
CA CYS A 189 -11.92 -12.99 -2.86
C CYS A 189 -11.41 -11.67 -3.47
N TYR A 190 -10.97 -11.68 -4.73
CA TYR A 190 -10.41 -10.52 -5.40
C TYR A 190 -11.46 -9.40 -5.53
N PRO A 191 -11.16 -8.18 -5.07
CA PRO A 191 -12.17 -7.16 -4.94
C PRO A 191 -12.55 -6.56 -6.31
N ASN A 192 -13.85 -6.51 -6.58
CA ASN A 192 -14.44 -5.81 -7.71
C ASN A 192 -15.36 -4.71 -7.18
N ILE A 193 -14.85 -3.48 -7.13
CA ILE A 193 -15.50 -2.34 -6.48
C ILE A 193 -15.72 -1.26 -7.53
N GLU A 194 -16.95 -0.77 -7.64
CA GLU A 194 -17.27 0.37 -8.48
C GLU A 194 -17.28 1.64 -7.62
N VAL A 195 -16.40 2.60 -7.92
CA VAL A 195 -16.33 3.89 -7.22
C VAL A 195 -17.19 4.93 -7.96
N SER A 196 -18.18 5.48 -7.25
CA SER A 196 -18.93 6.66 -7.70
C SER A 196 -18.54 7.86 -6.83
N TYR A 197 -18.29 9.01 -7.45
CA TYR A 197 -17.99 10.26 -6.75
C TYR A 197 -18.86 11.41 -7.29
N GLU A 198 -19.27 12.29 -6.39
CA GLU A 198 -19.98 13.52 -6.70
C GLU A 198 -19.30 14.65 -5.93
N VAL A 199 -18.96 15.75 -6.62
CA VAL A 199 -18.42 16.95 -5.99
C VAL A 199 -19.62 17.81 -5.59
N VAL A 200 -19.89 17.89 -4.29
CA VAL A 200 -21.00 18.66 -3.73
C VAL A 200 -20.46 19.93 -3.09
N ASP A 201 -20.92 21.09 -3.55
CA ASP A 201 -20.80 22.35 -2.81
C ASP A 201 -21.72 22.24 -1.58
N LYS A 202 -21.18 21.86 -0.41
CA LYS A 202 -22.00 21.48 0.74
C LYS A 202 -22.46 22.70 1.54
N ASP A 203 -23.68 23.15 1.28
CA ASP A 203 -24.64 23.50 2.32
C ASP A 203 -25.52 22.28 2.60
N LYS A 204 -25.07 21.39 3.49
CA LYS A 204 -25.89 20.55 4.40
C LYS A 204 -25.09 19.37 4.95
N GLU A 205 -25.24 19.20 6.26
CA GLU A 205 -24.95 18.00 7.02
C GLU A 205 -26.01 16.92 6.75
N GLU A 206 -25.64 15.63 6.81
CA GLU A 206 -26.30 14.62 7.68
C GLU A 206 -25.84 13.15 7.43
N VAL A 207 -25.54 12.47 8.56
CA VAL A 207 -26.01 11.16 9.09
C VAL A 207 -25.68 9.81 8.40
N THR A 208 -25.39 8.85 9.30
CA THR A 208 -24.68 7.55 9.25
C THR A 208 -25.54 6.25 9.22
N GLY A 209 -24.94 5.09 8.82
CA GLY A 209 -25.23 3.69 9.22
C GLY A 209 -25.36 2.69 8.03
N HIS A 210 -25.08 1.36 8.05
CA HIS A 210 -24.56 0.35 9.01
C HIS A 210 -24.04 -0.92 8.25
N ILE A 211 -23.47 -1.90 8.99
CA ILE A 211 -22.36 -2.86 8.73
C ILE A 211 -22.66 -4.17 7.96
N ILE A 212 -21.70 -4.67 7.15
CA ILE A 212 -21.29 -6.10 7.03
C ILE A 212 -19.75 -6.23 6.90
N LYS A 213 -19.15 -7.17 7.64
CA LYS A 213 -17.69 -7.39 7.81
C LYS A 213 -16.93 -7.83 6.55
N ARG A 214 -15.88 -7.08 6.20
CA ARG A 214 -14.59 -7.58 5.67
C ARG A 214 -13.44 -6.75 6.28
N GLU A 215 -12.30 -7.39 6.52
CA GLU A 215 -11.10 -6.80 7.16
C GLU A 215 -10.14 -6.13 6.16
N GLU A 216 -10.56 -5.93 4.91
CA GLU A 216 -9.74 -5.33 3.87
C GLU A 216 -9.68 -3.81 4.03
N GLY A 217 -8.47 -3.25 4.10
CA GLY A 217 -8.24 -1.82 4.21
C GLY A 217 -8.00 -1.17 2.85
N TRP A 218 -8.50 0.05 2.71
CA TRP A 218 -8.39 0.85 1.50
C TRP A 218 -7.97 2.26 1.86
N TRP A 219 -7.22 2.90 0.97
CA TRP A 219 -6.96 4.32 1.03
C TRP A 219 -7.74 5.02 -0.08
N VAL A 220 -8.46 6.08 0.29
CA VAL A 220 -8.85 7.10 -0.67
C VAL A 220 -7.92 8.28 -0.51
N VAL A 221 -7.26 8.65 -1.60
CA VAL A 221 -6.31 9.75 -1.66
C VAL A 221 -6.79 10.74 -2.70
N ILE A 222 -6.77 12.03 -2.38
CA ILE A 222 -6.92 13.09 -3.36
C ILE A 222 -5.58 13.81 -3.44
N GLY A 223 -5.06 13.97 -4.64
CA GLY A 223 -3.79 14.63 -4.86
C GLY A 223 -3.73 15.38 -6.18
N ASP A 224 -2.77 16.28 -6.27
CA ASP A 224 -2.36 16.89 -7.54
C ASP A 224 -1.09 16.18 -8.04
N ALA A 225 -1.28 15.36 -9.07
CA ALA A 225 -0.21 14.61 -9.71
C ALA A 225 0.88 15.50 -10.32
N LYS A 226 0.55 16.75 -10.72
CA LYS A 226 1.53 17.66 -11.35
C LYS A 226 2.47 18.26 -10.32
N SER A 227 1.95 18.65 -9.16
CA SER A 227 2.76 19.21 -8.07
C SER A 227 3.30 18.16 -7.10
N ASN A 228 2.93 16.89 -7.28
CA ASN A 228 3.26 15.79 -6.36
C ASN A 228 2.74 16.05 -4.93
N SER A 229 1.60 16.74 -4.84
CA SER A 229 1.01 17.18 -3.57
C SER A 229 -0.15 16.28 -3.18
N LEU A 230 -0.07 15.70 -1.98
CA LEU A 230 -1.18 14.98 -1.36
C LEU A 230 -2.05 15.99 -0.63
N ILE A 231 -3.33 16.04 -0.99
CA ILE A 231 -4.30 17.02 -0.49
C ILE A 231 -5.14 16.42 0.62
N PHE A 232 -5.55 15.17 0.43
CA PHE A 232 -6.39 14.46 1.38
C PHE A 232 -6.09 12.97 1.34
N ILE A 233 -6.16 12.33 2.50
CA ILE A 233 -6.09 10.89 2.64
C ILE A 233 -7.10 10.44 3.69
N LYS A 234 -7.78 9.33 3.43
CA LYS A 234 -8.59 8.63 4.42
C LYS A 234 -8.41 7.13 4.23
N ARG A 235 -8.14 6.45 5.34
CA ARG A 235 -8.18 4.99 5.37
C ARG A 235 -9.61 4.54 5.70
N LEU A 236 -10.10 3.58 4.93
CA LEU A 236 -11.45 3.04 5.07
C LEU A 236 -11.42 1.52 5.00
N THR A 237 -12.36 0.90 5.71
CA THR A 237 -12.73 -0.49 5.49
C THR A 237 -14.04 -0.48 4.72
N LEU A 238 -14.14 -1.25 3.64
CA LEU A 238 -15.34 -1.27 2.79
C LEU A 238 -16.52 -1.92 3.52
N GLN A 239 -17.20 -1.11 4.32
CA GLN A 239 -18.38 -1.49 5.08
C GLN A 239 -19.55 -0.54 4.85
N GLN A 240 -19.31 0.68 4.33
CA GLN A 240 -20.35 1.68 4.07
C GLN A 240 -19.93 2.66 2.95
N LYS A 241 -20.93 3.30 2.31
CA LYS A 241 -20.71 4.50 1.48
C LYS A 241 -20.14 5.60 2.38
N ASP A 242 -18.96 6.08 2.04
CA ASP A 242 -18.22 7.08 2.81
C ASP A 242 -18.22 8.41 2.06
N THR A 243 -18.37 9.52 2.78
CA THR A 243 -18.22 10.86 2.18
C THR A 243 -16.86 11.44 2.57
N LEU A 244 -16.24 12.14 1.63
CA LEU A 244 -14.90 12.69 1.78
C LEU A 244 -15.01 14.21 1.73
N ASP A 245 -14.54 14.86 2.78
CA ASP A 245 -14.54 16.31 2.89
C ASP A 245 -13.08 16.77 2.90
N PHE A 246 -12.72 17.67 1.99
CA PHE A 246 -11.40 18.29 1.93
C PHE A 246 -11.52 19.78 1.63
N VAL A 247 -10.54 20.56 2.10
CA VAL A 247 -10.55 22.02 1.96
C VAL A 247 -9.71 22.42 0.75
N VAL A 248 -10.26 23.31 -0.07
CA VAL A 248 -9.56 23.88 -1.22
C VAL A 248 -8.92 25.21 -0.79
N PRO A 249 -7.62 25.42 -1.05
CA PRO A 249 -6.87 26.51 -0.43
C PRO A 249 -7.20 27.92 -0.95
N ALA A 250 -7.64 28.06 -2.20
CA ALA A 250 -8.01 29.34 -2.77
C ALA A 250 -9.06 29.15 -3.86
N THR A 251 -9.58 30.27 -4.37
CA THR A 251 -10.47 30.28 -5.52
C THR A 251 -9.69 30.06 -6.82
N GLY A 252 -10.24 29.26 -7.71
CA GLY A 252 -9.67 28.98 -9.01
C GLY A 252 -10.01 27.60 -9.53
N ALA A 253 -9.53 27.32 -10.75
CA ALA A 253 -9.68 26.04 -11.41
C ALA A 253 -8.57 25.07 -10.96
N TYR A 254 -8.97 23.96 -10.36
CA TYR A 254 -8.10 22.88 -9.92
C TYR A 254 -8.34 21.62 -10.75
N SER A 255 -7.28 20.87 -10.99
CA SER A 255 -7.34 19.54 -11.58
C SER A 255 -6.68 18.57 -10.63
N TYR A 256 -7.48 17.68 -10.06
CA TYR A 256 -7.07 16.72 -9.06
C TYR A 256 -7.29 15.30 -9.56
N THR A 257 -6.63 14.36 -8.90
CA THR A 257 -6.82 12.93 -9.11
C THR A 257 -7.25 12.30 -7.79
N LEU A 258 -8.34 11.55 -7.84
CA LEU A 258 -8.75 10.63 -6.77
C LEU A 258 -8.09 9.28 -7.05
N TYR A 259 -7.36 8.76 -6.07
CA TYR A 259 -6.78 7.43 -6.05
C TYR A 259 -7.53 6.59 -5.04
N PHE A 260 -7.98 5.42 -5.45
CA PHE A 260 -8.56 4.41 -4.59
C PHE A 260 -7.65 3.19 -4.58
N MET A 261 -6.93 3.00 -3.47
CA MET A 261 -5.81 2.06 -3.37
C MET A 261 -6.11 0.97 -2.34
N SER A 262 -5.87 -0.30 -2.68
CA SER A 262 -5.97 -1.39 -1.70
C SER A 262 -4.74 -1.43 -0.79
N ASP A 263 -4.86 -1.93 0.44
CA ASP A 263 -3.69 -2.31 1.25
C ASP A 263 -3.22 -3.75 1.03
N THR A 264 -4.03 -4.54 0.31
CA THR A 264 -3.87 -5.98 0.19
C THR A 264 -3.75 -6.44 -1.26
N TYR A 265 -4.48 -5.82 -2.20
CA TYR A 265 -4.59 -6.32 -3.58
C TYR A 265 -3.94 -5.42 -4.63
N MET A 266 -2.94 -5.94 -5.36
CA MET A 266 -2.43 -5.29 -6.58
C MET A 266 -3.45 -5.42 -7.71
N GLY A 267 -3.59 -4.38 -8.54
CA GLY A 267 -4.42 -4.39 -9.74
C GLY A 267 -5.90 -4.02 -9.53
N CYS A 268 -6.29 -3.74 -8.28
CA CYS A 268 -7.61 -3.21 -7.92
C CYS A 268 -7.63 -1.70 -7.77
N ASP A 269 -6.48 -1.06 -7.93
CA ASP A 269 -6.31 0.37 -7.73
C ASP A 269 -6.97 1.16 -8.86
N GLN A 270 -7.65 2.24 -8.51
CA GLN A 270 -8.42 3.05 -9.46
C GLN A 270 -8.03 4.52 -9.37
N GLU A 271 -7.96 5.16 -10.53
CA GLU A 271 -7.61 6.58 -10.65
C GLU A 271 -8.69 7.35 -11.41
N TYR A 272 -9.18 8.43 -10.81
CA TYR A 272 -10.20 9.29 -11.40
C TYR A 272 -9.72 10.74 -11.42
N LYS A 273 -9.48 11.25 -12.63
CA LYS A 273 -9.16 12.67 -12.82
C LYS A 273 -10.44 13.48 -12.84
N PHE A 274 -10.47 14.53 -12.03
CA PHE A 274 -11.58 15.47 -11.98
C PHE A 274 -11.06 16.91 -11.96
N SER A 275 -11.92 17.84 -12.35
CA SER A 275 -11.63 19.27 -12.28
C SER A 275 -12.73 19.96 -11.52
N MET A 276 -12.35 20.98 -10.75
CA MET A 276 -13.26 21.75 -9.90
C MET A 276 -12.90 23.22 -10.05
N ASP A 277 -13.91 24.08 -10.13
CA ASP A 277 -13.72 25.53 -10.20
C ASP A 277 -14.32 26.14 -8.92
N VAL A 278 -13.44 26.57 -8.01
CA VAL A 278 -13.85 27.14 -6.72
C VAL A 278 -14.00 28.64 -6.87
N LYS A 279 -15.21 29.14 -6.66
CA LYS A 279 -15.52 30.58 -6.70
C LYS A 279 -15.44 31.19 -5.30
N GLU A 280 -15.23 32.51 -5.22
CA GLU A 280 -15.36 33.21 -3.93
C GLU A 280 -16.78 33.00 -3.42
N ALA A 281 -16.93 32.67 -2.14
CA ALA A 281 -18.23 32.69 -1.49
C ALA A 281 -18.81 34.09 -1.67
N GLU A 282 -19.98 34.20 -2.31
CA GLU A 282 -20.73 35.45 -2.31
C GLU A 282 -20.94 35.83 -0.85
N LYS A 283 -20.39 36.97 -0.44
CA LYS A 283 -20.77 37.55 0.85
C LYS A 283 -22.27 37.79 0.72
N ASP A 284 -23.07 37.04 1.47
CA ASP A 284 -24.44 37.39 1.73
C ASP A 284 -24.43 38.85 2.19
N SER A 285 -24.82 39.73 1.29
CA SER A 285 -25.24 41.06 1.65
C SER A 285 -26.53 40.86 2.42
N ASP A 286 -26.41 40.66 3.74
CA ASP A 286 -27.49 40.95 4.67
C ASP A 286 -27.98 42.36 4.33
N SER A 287 -29.08 42.37 3.59
CA SER A 287 -29.74 43.56 3.08
C SER A 287 -30.76 43.95 4.15
N ASP A 288 -30.39 44.97 4.92
CA ASP A 288 -31.21 45.87 5.76
C ASP A 288 -32.09 45.29 6.89
#